data_AF-A0A2G4GDG3-F1
#
_entry.id   AF-A0A2G4GDG3-F1
#
_cell.length_a   1.000
_cell.length_b   1.000
_cell.length_c   1.000
_cell.angle_alpha   90.00
_cell.angle_beta   90.00
_cell.angle_gamma   90.00
#
_symmetry.space_group_name_H-M   'P 1'
#
loop_
_entity.id
_entity.type
_entity.pdbx_description
1 polymer ?
#
loop_
_entity_poly.entity_id
_entity_poly.type
_entity_poly.pdbx_seq_one_letter_code
_entity_poly.pdbx_strand_id
1 'polypeptide(L)'
;MIPASPALVVILAFNASNQLTVRKLGSKAGLPFTGTDLAMATARLESAFLTHTAPAEYFSAEAGGRSYRVFFAQVSGTPVDREIHFESLDDLAANPTSLAPSLAVLLNQLTPHLVEIPYLHLGENDFIYKFRPALERNTAIYAQDAAADALYQSQLCTAIKALARLHERTATAPVTLDFGAVNYVIPSHFGFCLGVKNAIERAYETLAENPGKRVFMLSELIHNPFVNEDLLRRGLRYLQSDKGMPYTVNNGTGVSPEFLAENGPHTPATPDPALWDTLTSDDIVIIPAFGATDEDKGRLVRKGIAVSHYDATCMLVEKVWKAARAYGRDGYTVVIHGKNEHEETKATFSNTRRHAHAVIVRNLEETRRLGELIASDDPAVRAKFYKFFAGRHTPGFDVAVHLDRVAVVNQTTLLMNETLGILEHLRAVYRGKYGDAEAGRRVGGSGRRDTLCYATQVNQDALTRALSEPLDAAFVIGGKNSSNTYQLFRLCEEQLGKQAFFIQSEANICSAESVEHYVYIGGGSGLAEARPLWPDTTEPRTPKRVLVTGGASCPDGIIQQVITRINSFFPPAQLRSMADVLHDLSV
;
A
#
# COMPACT_ATOMS: atom_id res chain seq x y z
N MET A 1 47.66 26.63 -16.15
CA MET A 1 46.52 25.78 -15.78
C MET A 1 46.96 24.34 -15.99
N ILE A 2 47.06 23.55 -14.91
CA ILE A 2 47.26 22.10 -15.02
C ILE A 2 45.91 21.53 -15.52
N PRO A 3 45.86 20.73 -16.59
CA PRO A 3 44.60 20.13 -17.04
C PRO A 3 44.03 19.30 -15.88
N ALA A 4 42.73 19.48 -15.59
CA ALA A 4 42.04 18.66 -14.62
C ALA A 4 42.26 17.19 -14.99
N SER A 5 42.70 16.36 -14.02
CA SER A 5 42.85 14.93 -14.27
C SER A 5 41.51 14.36 -14.70
N PRO A 6 41.46 13.50 -15.74
CA PRO A 6 40.20 12.94 -16.20
C PRO A 6 39.53 12.16 -15.07
N ALA A 7 38.20 12.28 -14.97
CA ALA A 7 37.42 11.57 -13.97
C ALA A 7 37.56 10.06 -14.15
N LEU A 8 37.84 9.35 -13.06
CA LEU A 8 37.83 7.90 -13.03
C LEU A 8 36.39 7.39 -13.08
N VAL A 9 36.22 6.16 -13.51
CA VAL A 9 34.94 5.44 -13.41
C VAL A 9 35.02 4.47 -12.24
N VAL A 10 33.95 4.38 -11.47
CA VAL A 10 33.75 3.34 -10.46
C VAL A 10 32.39 2.70 -10.63
N ILE A 11 32.34 1.36 -10.56
CA ILE A 11 31.10 0.60 -10.47
C ILE A 11 30.92 0.13 -9.02
N LEU A 12 29.84 0.58 -8.39
CA LEU A 12 29.35 0.04 -7.13
C LEU A 12 28.39 -1.11 -7.45
N ALA A 13 28.83 -2.34 -7.18
CA ALA A 13 28.04 -3.53 -7.46
C ALA A 13 27.33 -4.01 -6.19
N PHE A 14 26.05 -4.34 -6.30
CA PHE A 14 25.20 -4.78 -5.20
C PHE A 14 24.63 -6.18 -5.46
N ASN A 15 24.48 -7.02 -4.43
CA ASN A 15 23.75 -8.28 -4.58
C ASN A 15 22.22 -8.09 -4.44
N ALA A 16 21.46 -9.18 -4.53
CA ALA A 16 20.00 -9.17 -4.34
C ALA A 16 19.56 -8.77 -2.92
N SER A 17 20.46 -8.90 -1.94
CA SER A 17 20.28 -8.43 -0.57
C SER A 17 20.78 -6.99 -0.37
N ASN A 18 21.03 -6.23 -1.44
CA ASN A 18 21.48 -4.83 -1.39
C ASN A 18 22.82 -4.59 -0.68
N GLN A 19 23.62 -5.63 -0.46
CA GLN A 19 24.97 -5.50 0.10
C GLN A 19 25.94 -5.07 -0.99
N LEU A 20 26.86 -4.18 -0.64
CA LEU A 20 27.86 -3.62 -1.55
C LEU A 20 29.07 -4.55 -1.66
N THR A 21 29.58 -4.75 -2.88
CA THR A 21 30.88 -5.38 -3.08
C THR A 21 32.01 -4.45 -2.66
N VAL A 22 32.90 -4.94 -1.80
CA VAL A 22 34.11 -4.23 -1.38
C VAL A 22 35.34 -5.11 -1.59
N ARG A 23 36.49 -4.49 -1.85
CA ARG A 23 37.80 -5.17 -1.92
C ARG A 23 38.53 -5.01 -0.60
N LYS A 24 39.07 -6.11 -0.06
CA LYS A 24 39.99 -6.09 1.07
C LYS A 24 41.35 -5.54 0.64
N LEU A 25 41.79 -4.45 1.29
CA LEU A 25 43.07 -3.78 1.11
C LEU A 25 43.81 -3.80 2.45
N GLY A 26 44.45 -4.93 2.77
CA GLY A 26 45.04 -5.15 4.10
C GLY A 26 43.95 -5.13 5.18
N SER A 27 44.00 -4.13 6.07
CA SER A 27 43.00 -3.92 7.13
C SER A 27 41.83 -3.01 6.71
N LYS A 28 41.81 -2.53 5.45
CA LYS A 28 40.78 -1.60 4.96
C LYS A 28 39.88 -2.23 3.90
N ALA A 29 38.67 -1.71 3.76
CA ALA A 29 37.77 -1.96 2.64
C ALA A 29 37.91 -0.85 1.59
N GLY A 30 37.95 -1.22 0.31
CA GLY A 30 38.12 -0.30 -0.81
C GLY A 30 37.24 -0.64 -2.01
N LEU A 31 37.37 0.16 -3.07
CA LEU A 31 36.57 0.05 -4.29
C LEU A 31 37.14 -1.05 -5.21
N PRO A 32 36.38 -2.12 -5.51
CA PRO A 32 36.88 -3.23 -6.33
C PRO A 32 36.95 -2.89 -7.83
N PHE A 33 35.99 -2.10 -8.34
CA PHE A 33 35.76 -1.92 -9.78
C PHE A 33 35.96 -0.47 -10.20
N THR A 34 37.23 -0.05 -10.28
CA THR A 34 37.61 1.29 -10.75
C THR A 34 38.29 1.21 -12.12
N GLY A 35 38.24 2.27 -12.93
CA GLY A 35 38.90 2.31 -14.24
C GLY A 35 39.10 3.73 -14.74
N THR A 36 39.91 3.91 -15.78
CA THR A 36 40.03 5.20 -16.50
C THR A 36 38.80 5.50 -17.35
N ASP A 37 38.03 4.47 -17.67
CA ASP A 37 36.79 4.52 -18.42
C ASP A 37 35.84 3.38 -17.98
N LEU A 38 34.63 3.39 -18.52
CA LEU A 38 33.60 2.40 -18.19
C LEU A 38 33.96 0.99 -18.67
N ALA A 39 34.63 0.86 -19.82
CA ALA A 39 35.01 -0.44 -20.36
C ALA A 39 36.01 -1.15 -19.42
N MET A 40 37.01 -0.43 -18.92
CA MET A 40 37.97 -0.96 -17.95
C MET A 40 37.31 -1.32 -16.62
N ALA A 41 36.42 -0.48 -16.10
CA ALA A 41 35.71 -0.76 -14.86
C ALA A 41 34.80 -2.00 -15.00
N THR A 42 34.13 -2.13 -16.15
CA THR A 42 33.25 -3.27 -16.49
C THR A 42 34.07 -4.56 -16.65
N ALA A 43 35.21 -4.54 -17.34
CA ALA A 43 36.07 -5.72 -17.44
C ALA A 43 36.54 -6.22 -16.07
N ARG A 44 36.78 -5.32 -15.11
CA ARG A 44 37.10 -5.70 -13.71
C ARG A 44 35.90 -6.30 -12.99
N LEU A 45 34.70 -5.76 -13.20
CA LEU A 45 33.45 -6.36 -12.68
C LEU A 45 33.27 -7.78 -13.21
N GLU A 46 33.39 -7.97 -14.53
CA GLU A 46 33.23 -9.26 -15.22
C GLU A 46 34.30 -10.29 -14.83
N SER A 47 35.50 -9.82 -14.45
CA SER A 47 36.54 -10.71 -13.90
C SER A 47 36.18 -11.30 -12.53
N ALA A 48 35.27 -10.64 -11.79
CA ALA A 48 34.82 -11.06 -10.47
C ALA A 48 33.45 -11.75 -10.49
N PHE A 49 32.55 -11.34 -11.39
CA PHE A 49 31.17 -11.83 -11.48
C PHE A 49 30.78 -12.20 -12.91
N LEU A 50 30.21 -13.38 -13.08
CA LEU A 50 29.74 -13.88 -14.38
C LEU A 50 28.43 -13.24 -14.85
N THR A 51 27.63 -12.71 -13.93
CA THR A 51 26.30 -12.17 -14.23
C THR A 51 26.08 -10.87 -13.50
N HIS A 52 25.75 -9.84 -14.24
CA HIS A 52 25.42 -8.52 -13.71
C HIS A 52 24.42 -7.79 -14.61
N THR A 53 23.73 -6.78 -14.08
CA THR A 53 22.96 -5.83 -14.87
C THR A 53 23.90 -4.86 -15.60
N ALA A 54 23.42 -4.22 -16.67
CA ALA A 54 24.20 -3.18 -17.34
C ALA A 54 24.52 -2.03 -16.36
N PRO A 55 25.80 -1.63 -16.18
CA PRO A 55 26.13 -0.51 -15.32
C PRO A 55 25.50 0.80 -15.81
N ALA A 56 24.81 1.51 -14.92
CA ALA A 56 24.20 2.81 -15.20
C ALA A 56 24.82 3.91 -14.33
N GLU A 57 25.04 5.10 -14.88
CA GLU A 57 25.62 6.24 -14.16
C GLU A 57 24.56 6.91 -13.27
N TYR A 58 24.91 7.18 -12.01
CA TYR A 58 24.00 7.80 -11.04
C TYR A 58 24.45 9.18 -10.59
N PHE A 59 25.74 9.34 -10.26
CA PHE A 59 26.27 10.61 -9.78
C PHE A 59 27.77 10.73 -10.04
N SER A 60 28.30 11.93 -9.81
CA SER A 60 29.73 12.21 -9.81
C SER A 60 30.19 12.70 -8.44
N ALA A 61 31.42 12.37 -8.05
CA ALA A 61 31.93 12.65 -6.71
C ALA A 61 33.44 12.95 -6.72
N GLU A 62 33.88 13.87 -5.86
CA GLU A 62 35.29 14.09 -5.57
C GLU A 62 35.69 13.32 -4.31
N ALA A 63 36.63 12.38 -4.42
CA ALA A 63 37.04 11.54 -3.30
C ALA A 63 38.55 11.23 -3.35
N GLY A 64 39.26 11.46 -2.24
CA GLY A 64 40.70 11.19 -2.17
C GLY A 64 41.54 11.95 -3.21
N GLY A 65 41.14 13.17 -3.56
CA GLY A 65 41.83 14.02 -4.55
C GLY A 65 41.60 13.60 -6.01
N ARG A 66 40.57 12.78 -6.28
CA ARG A 66 40.20 12.36 -7.63
C ARG A 66 38.70 12.55 -7.87
N SER A 67 38.36 12.86 -9.11
CA SER A 67 36.99 12.89 -9.59
C SER A 67 36.55 11.48 -10.01
N TYR A 68 35.31 11.10 -9.67
CA TYR A 68 34.69 9.84 -10.03
C TYR A 68 33.35 10.05 -10.72
N ARG A 69 33.11 9.30 -11.80
CA ARG A 69 31.77 8.98 -12.30
C ARG A 69 31.34 7.66 -11.71
N VAL A 70 30.22 7.65 -11.01
CA VAL A 70 29.75 6.53 -10.19
C VAL A 70 28.61 5.81 -10.89
N PHE A 71 28.83 4.54 -11.16
CA PHE A 71 27.87 3.64 -11.81
C PHE A 71 27.39 2.60 -10.82
N PHE A 72 26.14 2.17 -10.92
CA PHE A 72 25.63 1.03 -10.15
C PHE A 72 25.36 -0.16 -11.07
N ALA A 73 25.55 -1.36 -10.51
CA ALA A 73 25.14 -2.60 -11.14
C ALA A 73 24.63 -3.57 -10.06
N GLN A 74 23.70 -4.45 -10.40
CA GLN A 74 23.35 -5.60 -9.58
C GLN A 74 24.11 -6.82 -10.07
N VAL A 75 24.71 -7.58 -9.17
CA VAL A 75 25.50 -8.80 -9.44
C VAL A 75 24.84 -10.02 -8.82
N SER A 76 25.12 -11.20 -9.39
CA SER A 76 24.66 -12.49 -8.86
C SER A 76 25.83 -13.44 -8.62
N GLY A 77 25.67 -14.32 -7.62
CA GLY A 77 26.66 -15.31 -7.24
C GLY A 77 27.74 -14.80 -6.28
N THR A 78 28.74 -15.65 -6.05
CA THR A 78 29.90 -15.34 -5.19
C THR A 78 31.04 -14.79 -6.06
N PRO A 79 31.76 -13.73 -5.61
CA PRO A 79 32.91 -13.23 -6.35
C PRO A 79 33.99 -14.30 -6.50
N VAL A 80 34.59 -14.37 -7.70
CA VAL A 80 35.71 -15.29 -7.99
C VAL A 80 36.99 -14.86 -7.26
N ASP A 81 37.21 -13.55 -7.13
CA ASP A 81 38.32 -12.97 -6.38
C ASP A 81 38.03 -13.02 -4.87
N ARG A 82 38.88 -13.75 -4.13
CA ARG A 82 38.74 -13.95 -2.67
C ARG A 82 38.96 -12.67 -1.85
N GLU A 83 39.53 -11.62 -2.44
CA GLU A 83 39.65 -10.32 -1.78
C GLU A 83 38.36 -9.51 -1.88
N ILE A 84 37.44 -9.89 -2.76
CA ILE A 84 36.15 -9.23 -2.93
C ILE A 84 35.10 -9.97 -2.10
N HIS A 85 34.28 -9.22 -1.36
CA HIS A 85 33.18 -9.75 -0.57
C HIS A 85 32.03 -8.74 -0.51
N PHE A 86 30.88 -9.18 -0.02
CA PHE A 86 29.70 -8.34 0.21
C PHE A 86 29.66 -7.85 1.65
N GLU A 87 29.28 -6.60 1.85
CA GLU A 87 29.07 -6.00 3.16
C GLU A 87 27.85 -5.07 3.13
N SER A 88 27.08 -5.01 4.23
CA SER A 88 25.97 -4.07 4.32
C SER A 88 26.48 -2.63 4.44
N LEU A 89 25.66 -1.66 4.07
CA LEU A 89 26.08 -0.25 4.16
C LEU A 89 26.19 0.20 5.62
N ASP A 90 25.37 -0.36 6.51
CA ASP A 90 25.43 -0.08 7.95
C ASP A 90 26.70 -0.67 8.59
N ASP A 91 27.11 -1.89 8.21
CA ASP A 91 28.36 -2.50 8.73
C ASP A 91 29.60 -1.70 8.29
N LEU A 92 29.63 -1.28 7.03
CA LEU A 92 30.68 -0.41 6.50
C LEU A 92 30.71 0.94 7.23
N ALA A 93 29.53 1.53 7.47
CA ALA A 93 29.41 2.82 8.15
C ALA A 93 29.74 2.75 9.64
N ALA A 94 29.56 1.59 10.29
CA ALA A 94 29.91 1.39 11.69
C ALA A 94 31.43 1.43 11.95
N ASN A 95 32.25 1.16 10.92
CA ASN A 95 33.71 1.09 11.03
C ASN A 95 34.41 2.05 10.04
N PRO A 96 34.20 3.37 10.12
CA PRO A 96 34.66 4.32 9.09
C PRO A 96 36.19 4.38 8.98
N THR A 97 36.93 4.08 10.06
CA THR A 97 38.41 4.03 10.07
C THR A 97 38.97 2.87 9.26
N SER A 98 38.17 1.82 9.05
CA SER A 98 38.47 0.67 8.22
C SER A 98 38.15 0.90 6.74
N LEU A 99 37.70 2.10 6.34
CA LEU A 99 37.40 2.40 4.94
C LEU A 99 38.56 3.12 4.26
N ALA A 100 38.78 2.81 2.99
CA ALA A 100 39.58 3.65 2.10
C ALA A 100 38.89 5.03 1.96
N PRO A 101 39.64 6.14 1.90
CA PRO A 101 39.04 7.48 1.81
C PRO A 101 38.06 7.65 0.64
N SER A 102 38.34 6.99 -0.49
CA SER A 102 37.45 7.01 -1.65
C SER A 102 36.10 6.34 -1.35
N LEU A 103 36.10 5.15 -0.73
CA LEU A 103 34.88 4.43 -0.39
C LEU A 103 34.06 5.20 0.65
N ALA A 104 34.69 5.74 1.69
CA ALA A 104 34.00 6.50 2.74
C ALA A 104 33.21 7.70 2.18
N VAL A 105 33.80 8.44 1.24
CA VAL A 105 33.12 9.58 0.59
C VAL A 105 31.94 9.10 -0.26
N LEU A 106 32.13 8.06 -1.07
CA LEU A 106 31.06 7.55 -1.93
C LEU A 106 29.89 7.01 -1.12
N LEU A 107 30.13 6.29 -0.02
CA LEU A 107 29.08 5.78 0.87
C LEU A 107 28.19 6.90 1.42
N ASN A 108 28.78 8.04 1.80
CA ASN A 108 28.03 9.19 2.30
C ASN A 108 27.15 9.86 1.23
N GLN A 109 27.45 9.65 -0.04
CA GLN A 109 26.68 10.18 -1.18
C GLN A 109 25.61 9.22 -1.69
N LEU A 110 25.51 7.99 -1.15
CA LEU A 110 24.50 7.02 -1.59
C LEU A 110 23.07 7.33 -1.15
N THR A 111 22.87 8.13 -0.10
CA THR A 111 21.55 8.34 0.52
C THR A 111 20.43 8.70 -0.47
N PRO A 112 20.62 9.61 -1.46
CA PRO A 112 19.59 9.93 -2.45
C PRO A 112 19.24 8.78 -3.40
N HIS A 113 20.09 7.74 -3.47
CA HIS A 113 20.03 6.67 -4.45
C HIS A 113 19.72 5.28 -3.85
N LEU A 114 19.49 5.20 -2.54
CA LEU A 114 19.30 3.92 -1.84
C LEU A 114 18.09 3.15 -2.36
N VAL A 115 17.03 3.87 -2.75
CA VAL A 115 15.76 3.26 -3.14
C VAL A 115 15.77 2.72 -4.58
N GLU A 116 16.78 3.06 -5.38
CA GLU A 116 17.01 2.52 -6.71
C GLU A 116 17.76 1.17 -6.66
N ILE A 117 18.61 0.95 -5.65
CA ILE A 117 19.49 -0.23 -5.53
C ILE A 117 18.74 -1.57 -5.62
N PRO A 118 17.58 -1.78 -4.95
CA PRO A 118 16.88 -3.06 -5.02
C PRO A 118 16.36 -3.42 -6.41
N TYR A 119 16.18 -2.42 -7.28
CA TYR A 119 15.44 -2.53 -8.52
C TYR A 119 16.30 -2.28 -9.76
N LEU A 120 17.64 -2.37 -9.65
CA LEU A 120 18.58 -2.14 -10.76
C LEU A 120 18.37 -3.09 -11.97
N HIS A 121 17.68 -4.22 -11.77
CA HIS A 121 17.32 -5.16 -12.84
C HIS A 121 15.99 -4.82 -13.53
N LEU A 122 15.21 -3.86 -13.01
CA LEU A 122 13.92 -3.45 -13.56
C LEU A 122 14.08 -2.22 -14.45
N GLY A 123 13.47 -2.26 -15.63
CA GLY A 123 13.30 -1.09 -16.48
C GLY A 123 12.15 -0.20 -16.02
N GLU A 124 12.04 1.00 -16.59
CA GLU A 124 10.99 1.97 -16.21
C GLU A 124 9.56 1.41 -16.35
N ASN A 125 9.34 0.52 -17.33
CA ASN A 125 8.03 -0.07 -17.61
C ASN A 125 7.75 -1.34 -16.81
N ASP A 126 8.74 -1.92 -16.15
CA ASP A 126 8.59 -3.16 -15.39
C ASP A 126 7.91 -2.90 -14.05
N PHE A 127 7.03 -3.81 -13.66
CA PHE A 127 6.41 -3.78 -12.33
C PHE A 127 7.23 -4.63 -11.37
N ILE A 128 7.26 -4.25 -10.09
CA ILE A 128 7.93 -5.03 -9.03
C ILE A 128 7.44 -6.48 -9.09
N TYR A 129 6.13 -6.66 -9.24
CA TYR A 129 5.54 -7.90 -9.71
C TYR A 129 4.24 -7.63 -10.46
N LYS A 130 3.86 -8.57 -11.31
CA LYS A 130 2.57 -8.54 -12.04
C LYS A 130 1.55 -9.40 -11.30
N PHE A 131 0.28 -9.08 -11.46
CA PHE A 131 -0.77 -9.95 -10.92
C PHE A 131 -0.70 -11.34 -11.53
N ARG A 132 -0.66 -12.35 -10.66
CA ARG A 132 -0.60 -13.75 -11.06
C ARG A 132 -1.91 -14.19 -11.73
N PRO A 133 -1.85 -14.80 -12.93
CA PRO A 133 -2.98 -15.55 -13.49
C PRO A 133 -3.45 -16.63 -12.52
N ALA A 134 -4.70 -17.08 -12.65
CA ALA A 134 -5.30 -18.07 -11.75
C ALA A 134 -4.46 -19.37 -11.62
N LEU A 135 -3.82 -19.81 -12.71
CA LEU A 135 -2.99 -21.02 -12.73
C LEU A 135 -1.67 -20.90 -11.97
N GLU A 136 -1.21 -19.68 -11.71
CA GLU A 136 0.05 -19.40 -10.99
C GLU A 136 -0.18 -19.09 -9.51
N ARG A 137 -1.44 -19.07 -9.06
CA ARG A 137 -1.80 -18.71 -7.68
C ARG A 137 -1.78 -19.92 -6.77
N ASN A 138 -1.23 -19.74 -5.58
CA ASN A 138 -1.19 -20.77 -4.55
C ASN A 138 -2.41 -20.68 -3.63
N THR A 139 -3.60 -21.04 -4.13
CA THR A 139 -4.84 -20.94 -3.33
C THR A 139 -4.89 -21.91 -2.16
N ALA A 140 -4.02 -22.93 -2.12
CA ALA A 140 -3.93 -23.87 -1.02
C ALA A 140 -3.48 -23.21 0.29
N ILE A 141 -2.83 -22.04 0.24
CA ILE A 141 -2.42 -21.28 1.44
C ILE A 141 -3.60 -20.86 2.32
N TYR A 142 -4.81 -20.78 1.75
CA TYR A 142 -6.03 -20.40 2.48
C TYR A 142 -6.69 -21.56 3.25
N ALA A 143 -6.16 -22.79 3.16
CA ALA A 143 -6.75 -23.98 3.77
C ALA A 143 -5.70 -24.81 4.53
N GLN A 144 -4.70 -24.15 5.13
CA GLN A 144 -3.61 -24.84 5.83
C GLN A 144 -4.03 -25.42 7.19
N ASP A 145 -5.05 -24.84 7.83
CA ASP A 145 -5.64 -25.30 9.07
C ASP A 145 -7.11 -24.86 9.18
N ALA A 146 -7.82 -25.37 10.19
CA ALA A 146 -9.25 -25.10 10.37
C ALA A 146 -9.58 -23.62 10.63
N ALA A 147 -8.67 -22.86 11.28
CA ALA A 147 -8.88 -21.45 11.55
C ALA A 147 -8.76 -20.63 10.25
N ALA A 148 -7.73 -20.91 9.45
CA ALA A 148 -7.56 -20.30 8.14
C ALA A 148 -8.71 -20.69 7.18
N ASP A 149 -9.14 -21.96 7.20
CA ASP A 149 -10.26 -22.44 6.39
C ASP A 149 -11.55 -21.67 6.71
N ALA A 150 -11.90 -21.56 7.99
CA ALA A 150 -13.07 -20.81 8.44
C ALA A 150 -12.99 -19.31 8.12
N LEU A 151 -11.79 -18.73 8.14
CA LEU A 151 -11.56 -17.33 7.81
C LEU A 151 -11.71 -17.05 6.30
N TYR A 152 -11.10 -17.88 5.45
CA TYR A 152 -10.93 -17.58 4.04
C TYR A 152 -11.95 -18.27 3.13
N GLN A 153 -12.45 -19.46 3.49
CA GLN A 153 -13.33 -20.25 2.64
C GLN A 153 -14.81 -19.95 2.89
N SER A 154 -15.59 -19.99 1.82
CA SER A 154 -17.03 -19.80 1.84
C SER A 154 -17.65 -20.44 0.62
N GLN A 155 -18.54 -21.41 0.84
CA GLN A 155 -19.27 -22.08 -0.24
C GLN A 155 -20.21 -21.09 -0.94
N LEU A 156 -20.90 -20.24 -0.16
CA LEU A 156 -21.76 -19.19 -0.70
C LEU A 156 -20.98 -18.21 -1.57
N CYS A 157 -19.91 -17.63 -1.05
CA CYS A 157 -19.15 -16.63 -1.79
C CYS A 157 -18.50 -17.22 -3.05
N THR A 158 -18.08 -18.49 -2.99
CA THR A 158 -17.57 -19.20 -4.17
C THR A 158 -18.64 -19.33 -5.24
N ALA A 159 -19.84 -19.81 -4.90
CA ALA A 159 -20.96 -19.94 -5.84
C ALA A 159 -21.37 -18.57 -6.43
N ILE A 160 -21.52 -17.54 -5.59
CA ILE A 160 -21.88 -16.19 -6.02
C ILE A 160 -20.84 -15.63 -6.98
N LYS A 161 -19.55 -15.78 -6.68
CA LYS A 161 -18.47 -15.27 -7.54
C LYS A 161 -18.43 -16.02 -8.89
N ALA A 162 -18.67 -17.33 -8.90
CA ALA A 162 -18.77 -18.10 -10.14
C ALA A 162 -19.91 -17.60 -11.04
N LEU A 163 -21.04 -17.22 -10.46
CA LEU A 163 -22.21 -16.72 -11.17
C LEU A 163 -22.09 -15.24 -11.59
N ALA A 164 -21.65 -14.36 -10.69
CA ALA A 164 -21.75 -12.91 -10.87
C ALA A 164 -20.46 -12.25 -11.37
N ARG A 165 -19.27 -12.82 -11.12
CA ARG A 165 -17.97 -12.27 -11.54
C ARG A 165 -17.46 -12.87 -12.85
N LEU A 166 -18.29 -12.85 -13.89
CA LEU A 166 -17.86 -13.25 -15.24
C LEU A 166 -16.79 -12.30 -15.81
N HIS A 167 -16.83 -11.01 -15.42
CA HIS A 167 -15.87 -9.99 -15.84
C HIS A 167 -15.35 -9.20 -14.63
N GLU A 168 -14.11 -9.46 -14.23
CA GLU A 168 -13.44 -8.89 -13.04
C GLU A 168 -13.41 -7.34 -13.01
N ARG A 169 -13.58 -6.68 -14.16
CA ARG A 169 -13.54 -5.21 -14.31
C ARG A 169 -14.91 -4.57 -14.56
N THR A 170 -16.01 -5.31 -14.43
CA THR A 170 -17.34 -4.79 -14.78
C THR A 170 -18.38 -5.27 -13.79
N ALA A 171 -19.01 -4.32 -13.09
CA ALA A 171 -20.11 -4.62 -12.19
C ALA A 171 -21.36 -5.09 -12.97
N THR A 172 -21.87 -6.25 -12.58
CA THR A 172 -23.13 -6.85 -13.06
C THR A 172 -24.23 -6.67 -12.00
N ALA A 173 -25.43 -7.19 -12.28
CA ALA A 173 -26.55 -7.18 -11.34
C ALA A 173 -26.19 -7.88 -10.01
N PRO A 174 -26.78 -7.45 -8.87
CA PRO A 174 -26.61 -8.17 -7.61
C PRO A 174 -27.22 -9.57 -7.68
N VAL A 175 -26.77 -10.44 -6.79
CA VAL A 175 -27.31 -11.79 -6.59
C VAL A 175 -28.19 -11.78 -5.35
N THR A 176 -29.40 -12.31 -5.45
CA THR A 176 -30.28 -12.51 -4.29
C THR A 176 -30.17 -13.94 -3.80
N LEU A 177 -29.87 -14.11 -2.51
CA LEU A 177 -29.93 -15.40 -1.82
C LEU A 177 -31.26 -15.49 -1.07
N ASP A 178 -32.13 -16.43 -1.43
CA ASP A 178 -33.41 -16.65 -0.76
C ASP A 178 -33.26 -17.71 0.34
N PHE A 179 -33.22 -17.28 1.59
CA PHE A 179 -33.23 -18.17 2.76
C PHE A 179 -34.63 -18.35 3.35
N GLY A 180 -35.71 -17.99 2.65
CA GLY A 180 -37.08 -18.08 3.16
C GLY A 180 -37.48 -16.82 3.92
N ALA A 181 -37.29 -16.77 5.24
CA ALA A 181 -37.67 -15.61 6.06
C ALA A 181 -36.82 -14.35 5.80
N VAL A 182 -35.64 -14.52 5.22
CA VAL A 182 -34.68 -13.46 4.92
C VAL A 182 -34.03 -13.70 3.57
N ASN A 183 -33.89 -12.62 2.80
CA ASN A 183 -33.23 -12.57 1.50
C ASN A 183 -31.99 -11.70 1.60
N TYR A 184 -30.87 -12.16 1.05
CA TYR A 184 -29.62 -11.40 1.02
C TYR A 184 -29.34 -10.86 -0.36
N VAL A 185 -29.17 -9.55 -0.48
CA VAL A 185 -28.76 -8.88 -1.71
C VAL A 185 -27.25 -8.72 -1.67
N ILE A 186 -26.54 -9.49 -2.50
CA ILE A 186 -25.09 -9.50 -2.57
C ILE A 186 -24.65 -8.76 -3.83
N PRO A 187 -23.85 -7.69 -3.75
CA PRO A 187 -23.27 -7.04 -4.92
C PRO A 187 -22.51 -8.05 -5.80
N SER A 188 -22.44 -7.83 -7.11
CA SER A 188 -21.65 -8.70 -7.99
C SER A 188 -20.15 -8.72 -7.67
N HIS A 189 -19.65 -7.70 -6.97
CA HIS A 189 -18.27 -7.61 -6.53
C HIS A 189 -18.18 -7.18 -5.05
N PHE A 190 -17.47 -7.99 -4.27
CA PHE A 190 -17.23 -7.81 -2.84
C PHE A 190 -15.99 -8.60 -2.40
N GLY A 191 -15.53 -8.36 -1.17
CA GLY A 191 -14.43 -9.09 -0.55
C GLY A 191 -13.10 -8.87 -1.26
N PHE A 192 -12.15 -9.79 -1.07
CA PHE A 192 -10.79 -9.65 -1.56
C PHE A 192 -10.66 -9.26 -3.04
N CYS A 193 -9.92 -8.17 -3.28
CA CYS A 193 -9.43 -7.82 -4.61
C CYS A 193 -8.16 -8.62 -4.97
N LEU A 194 -7.78 -8.62 -6.25
CA LEU A 194 -6.62 -9.36 -6.73
C LEU A 194 -5.28 -8.91 -6.09
N GLY A 195 -5.13 -7.61 -5.82
CA GLY A 195 -3.95 -7.08 -5.12
C GLY A 195 -3.80 -7.63 -3.71
N VAL A 196 -4.90 -7.67 -2.96
CA VAL A 196 -4.92 -8.24 -1.59
C VAL A 196 -4.65 -9.75 -1.61
N LYS A 197 -5.29 -10.47 -2.53
CA LYS A 197 -5.05 -11.91 -2.70
C LYS A 197 -3.57 -12.22 -2.92
N ASN A 198 -2.93 -11.52 -3.86
CA ASN A 198 -1.50 -11.71 -4.15
C ASN A 198 -0.62 -11.33 -2.95
N ALA A 199 -0.94 -10.25 -2.23
CA ALA A 199 -0.18 -9.84 -1.06
C ALA A 199 -0.23 -10.88 0.06
N ILE A 200 -1.41 -11.45 0.34
CA ILE A 200 -1.59 -12.53 1.32
C ILE A 200 -0.81 -13.77 0.90
N GLU A 201 -1.00 -14.23 -0.34
CA GLU A 201 -0.30 -15.41 -0.83
C GLU A 201 1.22 -15.25 -0.75
N ARG A 202 1.77 -14.09 -1.16
CA ARG A 202 3.22 -13.81 -1.05
C ARG A 202 3.72 -13.83 0.39
N ALA A 203 2.96 -13.26 1.33
CA ALA A 203 3.35 -13.26 2.74
C ALA A 203 3.37 -14.69 3.30
N TYR A 204 2.41 -15.52 2.91
CA TYR A 204 2.32 -16.92 3.34
C TYR A 204 3.39 -17.79 2.69
N GLU A 205 3.63 -17.61 1.39
CA GLU A 205 4.71 -18.26 0.64
C GLU A 205 6.06 -17.89 1.27
N THR A 206 6.29 -16.61 1.59
CA THR A 206 7.52 -16.15 2.26
C THR A 206 7.76 -16.89 3.58
N LEU A 207 6.73 -17.05 4.41
CA LEU A 207 6.82 -17.80 5.67
C LEU A 207 7.11 -19.29 5.43
N ALA A 208 6.44 -19.89 4.45
CA ALA A 208 6.57 -21.32 4.15
C ALA A 208 7.92 -21.67 3.51
N GLU A 209 8.45 -20.82 2.64
CA GLU A 209 9.70 -21.03 1.90
C GLU A 209 10.95 -20.73 2.74
N ASN A 210 10.80 -20.06 3.89
CA ASN A 210 11.91 -19.66 4.74
C ASN A 210 11.79 -20.21 6.17
N PRO A 211 11.72 -21.55 6.35
CA PRO A 211 11.61 -22.16 7.67
C PRO A 211 12.82 -21.79 8.54
N GLY A 212 12.55 -21.37 9.78
CA GLY A 212 13.58 -21.00 10.75
C GLY A 212 14.17 -19.60 10.60
N LYS A 213 13.80 -18.85 9.54
CA LYS A 213 14.16 -17.42 9.44
C LYS A 213 13.18 -16.55 10.20
N ARG A 214 13.66 -15.39 10.66
CA ARG A 214 12.80 -14.33 11.18
C ARG A 214 12.20 -13.58 9.99
N VAL A 215 10.87 -13.53 9.96
CA VAL A 215 10.12 -12.81 8.94
C VAL A 215 9.40 -11.65 9.59
N PHE A 216 9.68 -10.46 9.09
CA PHE A 216 9.03 -9.23 9.46
C PHE A 216 8.16 -8.73 8.30
N MET A 217 7.14 -7.96 8.64
CA MET A 217 6.42 -7.08 7.73
C MET A 217 6.67 -5.67 8.21
N LEU A 218 6.86 -4.72 7.28
CA LEU A 218 7.10 -3.33 7.65
C LEU A 218 5.99 -2.82 8.59
N SER A 219 4.74 -2.91 8.16
CA SER A 219 3.52 -2.58 8.91
C SER A 219 2.41 -3.56 8.53
N GLU A 220 1.14 -3.33 8.89
CA GLU A 220 0.06 -4.24 8.51
C GLU A 220 0.07 -4.58 7.01
N LEU A 221 -0.07 -5.86 6.65
CA LEU A 221 -0.08 -6.29 5.25
C LEU A 221 -1.24 -5.64 4.49
N ILE A 222 -2.40 -5.67 5.14
CA ILE A 222 -3.67 -5.06 4.74
C ILE A 222 -4.41 -4.59 5.99
N HIS A 223 -5.38 -3.69 5.82
CA HIS A 223 -6.26 -3.23 6.90
C HIS A 223 -7.39 -4.25 7.15
N ASN A 224 -7.04 -5.40 7.71
CA ASN A 224 -7.96 -6.42 8.22
C ASN A 224 -7.33 -7.15 9.42
N PRO A 225 -7.90 -7.04 10.63
CA PRO A 225 -7.29 -7.58 11.84
C PRO A 225 -7.18 -9.10 11.81
N PHE A 226 -8.20 -9.82 11.33
CA PHE A 226 -8.21 -11.28 11.30
C PHE A 226 -7.10 -11.85 10.42
N VAL A 227 -6.82 -11.21 9.28
CA VAL A 227 -5.70 -11.61 8.40
C VAL A 227 -4.35 -11.30 9.05
N ASN A 228 -4.23 -10.16 9.72
CA ASN A 228 -3.00 -9.77 10.41
C ASN A 228 -2.72 -10.68 11.63
N GLU A 229 -3.75 -11.04 12.40
CA GLU A 229 -3.69 -12.01 13.49
C GLU A 229 -3.27 -13.39 12.98
N ASP A 230 -3.76 -13.82 11.82
CA ASP A 230 -3.34 -15.09 11.24
C ASP A 230 -1.84 -15.10 10.87
N LEU A 231 -1.33 -14.00 10.32
CA LEU A 231 0.09 -13.83 10.03
C LEU A 231 0.94 -13.84 11.31
N LEU A 232 0.49 -13.16 12.37
CA LEU A 232 1.17 -13.14 13.67
C LEU A 232 1.24 -14.54 14.29
N ARG A 233 0.15 -15.30 14.23
CA ARG A 233 0.05 -16.70 14.68
C ARG A 233 1.05 -17.60 13.95
N ARG A 234 1.34 -17.30 12.69
CA ARG A 234 2.32 -18.02 11.85
C ARG A 234 3.78 -17.60 12.09
N GLY A 235 4.04 -16.68 13.01
CA GLY A 235 5.39 -16.28 13.41
C GLY A 235 5.90 -15.00 12.76
N LEU A 236 5.12 -14.36 11.87
CA LEU A 236 5.46 -13.04 11.34
C LEU A 236 5.43 -11.99 12.45
N ARG A 237 6.25 -10.94 12.34
CA ARG A 237 6.23 -9.77 13.25
C ARG A 237 6.19 -8.45 12.49
N TYR A 238 5.53 -7.43 13.05
CA TYR A 238 5.49 -6.09 12.45
C TYR A 238 6.62 -5.21 12.98
N LEU A 239 7.27 -4.41 12.11
CA LEU A 239 8.31 -3.47 12.53
C LEU A 239 7.74 -2.16 13.09
N GLN A 240 6.59 -1.73 12.58
CA GLN A 240 5.91 -0.50 12.99
C GLN A 240 4.40 -0.59 12.77
N SER A 241 3.65 0.30 13.43
CA SER A 241 2.21 0.46 13.20
C SER A 241 1.90 1.10 11.84
N ASP A 242 0.62 1.13 11.47
CA ASP A 242 0.10 1.86 10.31
C ASP A 242 0.38 3.38 10.34
N LYS A 243 0.68 3.92 11.53
CA LYS A 243 1.08 5.31 11.74
C LYS A 243 2.59 5.52 11.59
N GLY A 244 3.39 4.46 11.47
CA GLY A 244 4.85 4.51 11.39
C GLY A 244 5.53 4.50 12.77
N MET A 245 4.82 4.13 13.83
CA MET A 245 5.40 4.04 15.17
C MET A 245 6.12 2.69 15.35
N PRO A 246 7.44 2.67 15.62
CA PRO A 246 8.19 1.42 15.78
C PRO A 246 7.62 0.53 16.91
N TYR A 247 7.53 -0.77 16.65
CA TYR A 247 7.30 -1.77 17.70
C TYR A 247 8.62 -2.15 18.38
N THR A 248 8.55 -2.50 19.66
CA THR A 248 9.70 -2.96 20.46
C THR A 248 9.70 -4.48 20.61
N VAL A 249 10.86 -5.05 21.01
CA VAL A 249 11.02 -6.51 21.18
C VAL A 249 9.99 -7.10 22.15
N ASN A 250 9.69 -6.42 23.26
CA ASN A 250 8.81 -6.95 24.31
C ASN A 250 7.32 -6.59 24.13
N ASN A 251 6.99 -5.56 23.31
CA ASN A 251 5.62 -5.35 22.81
C ASN A 251 5.34 -6.21 21.55
N GLY A 252 6.19 -7.21 21.31
CA GLY A 252 6.36 -7.97 20.06
C GLY A 252 5.23 -8.92 19.66
N THR A 253 3.99 -8.67 20.08
CA THR A 253 2.80 -9.27 19.45
C THR A 253 2.28 -8.41 18.28
N GLY A 254 2.84 -7.22 18.04
CA GLY A 254 2.45 -6.39 16.89
C GLY A 254 1.03 -5.84 16.97
N VAL A 255 0.43 -5.82 18.17
CA VAL A 255 -0.89 -5.23 18.42
C VAL A 255 -0.68 -3.74 18.74
N SER A 256 -1.56 -2.86 18.23
CA SER A 256 -1.48 -1.44 18.53
C SER A 256 -1.55 -1.20 20.06
N PRO A 257 -0.93 -0.13 20.59
CA PRO A 257 -0.99 0.22 22.02
C PRO A 257 -2.42 0.34 22.58
N GLU A 258 -3.43 0.47 21.72
CA GLU A 258 -4.84 0.58 22.09
C GLU A 258 -5.38 -0.71 22.75
N PHE A 259 -4.73 -1.86 22.56
CA PHE A 259 -5.10 -3.13 23.23
C PHE A 259 -4.42 -3.34 24.60
N LEU A 260 -3.43 -2.52 24.96
CA LEU A 260 -2.71 -2.64 26.23
C LEU A 260 -3.31 -1.76 27.35
N ALA A 261 -4.41 -1.04 27.06
CA ALA A 261 -5.02 -0.09 27.99
C ALA A 261 -5.81 -0.71 29.16
N GLU A 262 -5.75 -2.04 29.38
CA GLU A 262 -6.36 -2.68 30.56
C GLU A 262 -5.37 -2.98 31.70
N ASN A 263 -4.06 -2.86 31.49
CA ASN A 263 -3.09 -3.05 32.57
C ASN A 263 -2.20 -1.80 32.68
N GLY A 264 -2.31 -1.12 33.82
CA GLY A 264 -1.75 0.22 34.09
C GLY A 264 -0.24 0.40 33.84
N PRO A 265 0.28 1.63 34.07
CA PRO A 265 1.59 2.03 33.57
C PRO A 265 2.71 1.31 34.33
N HIS A 266 3.23 0.24 33.76
CA HIS A 266 4.59 -0.20 34.01
C HIS A 266 5.48 0.34 32.89
N THR A 267 6.04 1.53 33.09
CA THR A 267 7.15 2.03 32.26
C THR A 267 8.43 1.36 32.74
N PRO A 268 9.08 0.49 31.93
CA PRO A 268 10.37 -0.07 32.29
C PRO A 268 11.43 1.04 32.37
N ALA A 269 12.43 0.88 33.25
CA ALA A 269 13.49 1.87 33.49
C ALA A 269 14.44 2.10 32.30
N THR A 270 14.40 1.23 31.28
CA THR A 270 15.05 1.41 29.97
C THR A 270 14.03 1.06 28.88
N PRO A 271 13.83 1.92 27.86
CA PRO A 271 12.90 1.59 26.77
C PRO A 271 13.45 0.36 26.02
N ASP A 272 12.58 -0.62 25.81
CA ASP A 272 12.92 -1.82 25.04
C ASP A 272 13.40 -1.43 23.63
N PRO A 273 14.41 -2.14 23.08
CA PRO A 273 14.91 -1.83 21.75
C PRO A 273 13.81 -1.98 20.70
N ALA A 274 13.81 -1.10 19.69
CA ALA A 274 12.91 -1.22 18.57
C ALA A 274 13.27 -2.46 17.73
N LEU A 275 12.28 -3.15 17.18
CA LEU A 275 12.51 -4.31 16.32
C LEU A 275 13.39 -3.97 15.11
N TRP A 276 13.24 -2.75 14.58
CA TRP A 276 14.11 -2.17 13.57
C TRP A 276 15.60 -2.27 13.89
N ASP A 277 15.99 -2.09 15.16
CA ASP A 277 17.38 -2.07 15.59
C ASP A 277 17.96 -3.49 15.73
N THR A 278 17.09 -4.50 15.73
CA THR A 278 17.45 -5.93 15.83
C THR A 278 17.57 -6.63 14.48
N LEU A 279 17.35 -5.91 13.38
CA LEU A 279 17.42 -6.45 12.04
C LEU A 279 18.87 -6.66 11.60
N THR A 280 19.09 -7.81 10.96
CA THR A 280 20.33 -8.28 10.33
C THR A 280 20.06 -8.60 8.86
N SER A 281 21.11 -8.72 8.04
CA SER A 281 20.96 -9.06 6.61
C SER A 281 20.36 -10.46 6.34
N ASP A 282 20.32 -11.33 7.34
CA ASP A 282 19.68 -12.65 7.26
C ASP A 282 18.15 -12.62 7.47
N ASP A 283 17.64 -11.53 8.04
CA ASP A 283 16.21 -11.35 8.29
C ASP A 283 15.46 -11.01 6.99
N ILE A 284 14.16 -11.32 6.97
CA ILE A 284 13.28 -10.99 5.84
C ILE A 284 12.35 -9.86 6.28
N VAL A 285 12.18 -8.85 5.42
CA VAL A 285 11.18 -7.80 5.63
C VAL A 285 10.30 -7.68 4.39
N ILE A 286 9.02 -7.94 4.57
CA ILE A 286 8.00 -7.81 3.54
C ILE A 286 7.48 -6.36 3.53
N ILE A 287 7.43 -5.73 2.35
CA ILE A 287 6.75 -4.44 2.16
C ILE A 287 5.27 -4.71 1.91
N PRO A 288 4.33 -4.04 2.61
CA PRO A 288 2.90 -4.31 2.51
C PRO A 288 2.31 -3.89 1.16
N ALA A 289 1.05 -4.26 0.92
CA ALA A 289 0.35 -3.96 -0.33
C ALA A 289 0.24 -2.47 -0.67
N PHE A 290 0.34 -1.61 0.35
CA PHE A 290 0.28 -0.14 0.24
C PHE A 290 1.60 0.50 -0.22
N GLY A 291 2.70 -0.26 -0.21
CA GLY A 291 4.05 0.24 -0.40
C GLY A 291 4.70 0.79 0.87
N ALA A 292 5.85 1.43 0.70
CA ALA A 292 6.63 2.01 1.79
C ALA A 292 7.22 3.35 1.38
N THR A 293 7.56 4.16 2.38
CA THR A 293 8.29 5.42 2.17
C THR A 293 9.72 5.16 1.71
N ASP A 294 10.32 6.14 1.04
CA ASP A 294 11.74 6.06 0.65
C ASP A 294 12.65 5.96 1.87
N GLU A 295 12.29 6.62 2.97
CA GLU A 295 13.01 6.56 4.24
C GLU A 295 13.05 5.13 4.81
N ASP A 296 11.90 4.44 4.87
CA ASP A 296 11.84 3.06 5.36
C ASP A 296 12.56 2.10 4.42
N LYS A 297 12.38 2.24 3.10
CA LYS A 297 13.12 1.44 2.12
C LYS A 297 14.62 1.66 2.24
N GLY A 298 15.06 2.91 2.41
CA GLY A 298 16.46 3.26 2.62
C GLY A 298 17.06 2.58 3.85
N ARG A 299 16.34 2.56 4.98
CA ARG A 299 16.77 1.84 6.20
C ARG A 299 16.96 0.35 5.96
N LEU A 300 16.06 -0.29 5.23
CA LEU A 300 16.16 -1.71 4.89
C LEU A 300 17.34 -2.00 3.94
N VAL A 301 17.55 -1.14 2.93
CA VAL A 301 18.66 -1.27 1.98
C VAL A 301 20.00 -1.16 2.71
N ARG A 302 20.15 -0.19 3.62
CA ARG A 302 21.41 -0.04 4.35
C ARG A 302 21.77 -1.25 5.20
N LYS A 303 20.77 -1.92 5.77
CA LYS A 303 20.91 -3.16 6.55
C LYS A 303 21.22 -4.40 5.72
N GLY A 304 21.20 -4.30 4.40
CA GLY A 304 21.39 -5.46 3.53
C GLY A 304 20.19 -6.40 3.50
N ILE A 305 18.96 -5.88 3.61
CA ILE A 305 17.73 -6.66 3.47
C ILE A 305 17.34 -6.76 1.99
N ALA A 306 16.90 -7.93 1.53
CA ALA A 306 16.46 -8.17 0.14
C ALA A 306 15.10 -7.55 -0.23
N VAL A 307 15.01 -6.21 -0.22
CA VAL A 307 13.75 -5.45 -0.37
C VAL A 307 12.95 -5.86 -1.61
N SER A 308 13.55 -5.88 -2.81
CA SER A 308 12.79 -6.16 -4.05
C SER A 308 12.19 -7.57 -4.08
N HIS A 309 12.83 -8.54 -3.42
CA HIS A 309 12.35 -9.92 -3.42
C HIS A 309 11.05 -10.08 -2.61
N TYR A 310 10.91 -9.29 -1.54
CA TYR A 310 9.79 -9.34 -0.61
C TYR A 310 8.90 -8.09 -0.65
N ASP A 311 8.97 -7.29 -1.73
CA ASP A 311 8.07 -6.16 -1.90
C ASP A 311 6.70 -6.64 -2.42
N ALA A 312 5.67 -6.54 -1.58
CA ALA A 312 4.30 -6.93 -1.90
C ALA A 312 3.41 -5.75 -2.34
N THR A 313 3.99 -4.57 -2.64
CA THR A 313 3.26 -3.40 -3.14
C THR A 313 2.34 -3.77 -4.30
N CYS A 314 1.05 -3.45 -4.20
CA CYS A 314 0.08 -3.73 -5.24
C CYS A 314 0.47 -3.06 -6.56
N MET A 315 0.45 -3.82 -7.66
CA MET A 315 0.71 -3.32 -9.01
C MET A 315 -0.10 -2.06 -9.39
N LEU A 316 -1.32 -1.90 -8.85
CA LEU A 316 -2.16 -0.72 -9.09
C LEU A 316 -1.71 0.51 -8.30
N VAL A 317 -1.09 0.33 -7.13
CA VAL A 317 -0.41 1.41 -6.40
C VAL A 317 0.83 1.85 -7.18
N GLU A 318 1.62 0.88 -7.68
CA GLU A 318 2.78 1.19 -8.53
C GLU A 318 2.37 1.94 -9.80
N LYS A 319 1.22 1.60 -10.41
CA LYS A 319 0.68 2.34 -11.56
C LYS A 319 0.44 3.82 -11.24
N VAL A 320 -0.02 4.14 -10.03
CA VAL A 320 -0.15 5.53 -9.56
C VAL A 320 1.20 6.23 -9.51
N TRP A 321 2.24 5.55 -8.98
CA TRP A 321 3.59 6.10 -8.91
C TRP A 321 4.18 6.35 -10.30
N LYS A 322 3.98 5.43 -11.24
CA LYS A 322 4.41 5.60 -12.64
C LYS A 322 3.71 6.77 -13.31
N ALA A 323 2.41 6.95 -13.08
CA ALA A 323 1.68 8.11 -13.58
C ALA A 323 2.19 9.43 -12.97
N ALA A 324 2.43 9.46 -11.66
CA ALA A 324 3.00 10.63 -10.98
C ALA A 324 4.38 11.01 -11.53
N ARG A 325 5.25 10.02 -11.78
CA ARG A 325 6.55 10.22 -12.44
C ARG A 325 6.39 10.77 -13.86
N ALA A 326 5.47 10.22 -14.65
CA ALA A 326 5.21 10.71 -16.01
C ALA A 326 4.74 12.18 -15.98
N TYR A 327 3.83 12.53 -15.08
CA TYR A 327 3.39 13.92 -14.90
C TYR A 327 4.53 14.84 -14.46
N GLY A 328 5.42 14.37 -13.58
CA GLY A 328 6.64 15.10 -13.21
C GLY A 328 7.53 15.41 -14.41
N ARG A 329 7.79 14.41 -15.28
CA ARG A 329 8.55 14.60 -16.53
C ARG A 329 7.90 15.63 -17.47
N ASP A 330 6.57 15.65 -17.50
CA ASP A 330 5.79 16.60 -18.30
C ASP A 330 5.68 18.00 -17.67
N GLY A 331 6.31 18.22 -16.50
CA GLY A 331 6.37 19.50 -15.80
C GLY A 331 5.12 19.84 -14.98
N TYR A 332 4.33 18.85 -14.58
CA TYR A 332 3.20 19.04 -13.68
C TYR A 332 3.60 18.89 -12.22
N THR A 333 3.00 19.69 -11.35
CA THR A 333 2.88 19.37 -9.93
C THR A 333 1.79 18.33 -9.71
N VAL A 334 2.06 17.35 -8.88
CA VAL A 334 1.12 16.26 -8.60
C VAL A 334 0.24 16.60 -7.39
N VAL A 335 -1.05 16.77 -7.63
CA VAL A 335 -2.07 16.84 -6.58
C VAL A 335 -2.51 15.42 -6.23
N ILE A 336 -2.20 14.97 -5.02
CA ILE A 336 -2.54 13.64 -4.53
C ILE A 336 -3.85 13.72 -3.75
N HIS A 337 -4.94 13.21 -4.33
CA HIS A 337 -6.18 13.00 -3.60
C HIS A 337 -5.99 11.81 -2.64
N GLY A 338 -5.84 12.09 -1.35
CA GLY A 338 -5.40 11.10 -0.38
C GLY A 338 -5.59 11.54 1.06
N LYS A 339 -5.75 10.57 1.97
CA LYS A 339 -5.66 10.81 3.41
C LYS A 339 -4.18 10.88 3.79
N ASN A 340 -3.66 12.02 4.26
CA ASN A 340 -2.22 12.19 4.52
C ASN A 340 -1.70 11.29 5.65
N GLU A 341 -2.60 10.84 6.53
CA GLU A 341 -2.31 9.88 7.58
C GLU A 341 -2.18 8.43 7.08
N HIS A 342 -2.71 8.10 5.89
CA HIS A 342 -2.76 6.74 5.35
C HIS A 342 -1.45 6.31 4.69
N GLU A 343 -1.03 5.07 4.90
CA GLU A 343 0.27 4.53 4.46
C GLU A 343 0.47 4.62 2.95
N GLU A 344 -0.52 4.23 2.16
CA GLU A 344 -0.45 4.35 0.69
C GLU A 344 -0.23 5.80 0.22
N THR A 345 -0.85 6.78 0.88
CA THR A 345 -0.67 8.20 0.55
C THR A 345 0.74 8.65 0.93
N LYS A 346 1.24 8.23 2.10
CA LYS A 346 2.63 8.53 2.54
C LYS A 346 3.65 7.94 1.56
N ALA A 347 3.49 6.67 1.18
CA ALA A 347 4.34 5.99 0.21
C ALA A 347 4.27 6.66 -1.17
N THR A 348 3.07 6.98 -1.64
CA THR A 348 2.86 7.68 -2.92
C THR A 348 3.48 9.07 -2.93
N PHE A 349 3.32 9.85 -1.86
CA PHE A 349 3.93 11.17 -1.72
C PHE A 349 5.46 11.08 -1.67
N SER A 350 6.01 10.16 -0.88
CA SER A 350 7.46 9.92 -0.77
C SER A 350 8.06 9.48 -2.12
N ASN A 351 7.37 8.61 -2.87
CA ASN A 351 7.79 8.21 -4.21
C ASN A 351 7.73 9.40 -5.21
N THR A 352 6.63 10.15 -5.20
CA THR A 352 6.35 11.24 -6.15
C THR A 352 7.35 12.38 -6.03
N ARG A 353 7.73 12.76 -4.81
CA ARG A 353 8.63 13.90 -4.57
C ARG A 353 10.04 13.76 -5.17
N ARG A 354 10.43 12.54 -5.59
CA ARG A 354 11.66 12.30 -6.35
C ARG A 354 11.61 12.81 -7.79
N HIS A 355 10.41 12.99 -8.32
CA HIS A 355 10.18 13.23 -9.74
C HIS A 355 9.34 14.48 -10.02
N ALA A 356 8.58 14.97 -9.03
CA ALA A 356 7.71 16.12 -9.17
C ALA A 356 7.52 16.85 -7.83
N HIS A 357 7.18 18.14 -7.89
CA HIS A 357 6.51 18.79 -6.77
C HIS A 357 5.14 18.15 -6.54
N ALA A 358 4.71 18.10 -5.28
CA ALA A 358 3.44 17.48 -4.93
C ALA A 358 2.76 18.16 -3.74
N VAL A 359 1.44 18.05 -3.69
CA VAL A 359 0.59 18.46 -2.56
C VAL A 359 -0.53 17.45 -2.34
N ILE A 360 -0.82 17.11 -1.08
CA ILE A 360 -1.90 16.19 -0.72
C ILE A 360 -3.16 17.00 -0.39
N VAL A 361 -4.28 16.63 -1.01
CA VAL A 361 -5.63 17.12 -0.69
C VAL A 361 -6.50 15.95 -0.25
N ARG A 362 -7.26 16.13 0.83
CA ARG A 362 -8.10 15.06 1.38
C ARG A 362 -9.40 14.87 0.59
N ASN A 363 -10.01 15.97 0.16
CA ASN A 363 -11.36 16.01 -0.38
C ASN A 363 -11.57 17.25 -1.27
N LEU A 364 -12.80 17.41 -1.77
CA LEU A 364 -13.17 18.55 -2.61
C LEU A 364 -13.09 19.91 -1.88
N GLU A 365 -13.35 19.95 -0.57
CA GLU A 365 -13.25 21.20 0.21
C GLU A 365 -11.82 21.73 0.27
N GLU A 366 -10.85 20.87 0.58
CA GLU A 366 -9.44 21.26 0.55
C GLU A 366 -8.98 21.61 -0.86
N THR A 367 -9.52 20.94 -1.87
CA THR A 367 -9.25 21.28 -3.28
C THR A 367 -9.80 22.66 -3.64
N ARG A 368 -10.97 23.07 -3.11
CA ARG A 368 -11.48 24.44 -3.29
C ARG A 368 -10.55 25.48 -2.70
N ARG A 369 -10.01 25.23 -1.50
CA ARG A 369 -8.98 26.10 -0.89
C ARG A 369 -7.72 26.15 -1.75
N LEU A 370 -7.27 25.02 -2.30
CA LEU A 370 -6.16 25.02 -3.28
C LEU A 370 -6.51 25.84 -4.53
N GLY A 371 -7.74 25.73 -5.01
CA GLY A 371 -8.28 26.49 -6.14
C GLY A 371 -8.23 28.01 -5.93
N GLU A 372 -8.59 28.49 -4.74
CA GLU A 372 -8.48 29.91 -4.36
C GLU A 372 -7.02 30.41 -4.42
N LEU A 373 -6.07 29.58 -3.98
CA LEU A 373 -4.64 29.88 -4.01
C LEU A 373 -4.11 29.91 -5.45
N ILE A 374 -4.58 29.00 -6.31
CA ILE A 374 -4.25 28.96 -7.74
C ILE A 374 -4.80 30.21 -8.45
N ALA A 375 -6.06 30.55 -8.18
CA ALA A 375 -6.76 31.66 -8.83
C ALA A 375 -6.15 33.03 -8.51
N SER A 376 -5.54 33.18 -7.33
CA SER A 376 -4.99 34.45 -6.87
C SER A 376 -3.52 34.65 -7.26
N ASP A 377 -3.15 35.88 -7.61
CA ASP A 377 -1.76 36.34 -7.72
C ASP A 377 -1.30 37.16 -6.50
N ASP A 378 -2.16 37.35 -5.50
CA ASP A 378 -1.84 38.06 -4.26
C ASP A 378 -0.89 37.21 -3.38
N PRO A 379 0.33 37.69 -3.08
CA PRO A 379 1.27 36.98 -2.22
C PRO A 379 0.71 36.65 -0.83
N ALA A 380 -0.14 37.50 -0.25
CA ALA A 380 -0.74 37.28 1.06
C ALA A 380 -1.77 36.14 1.04
N VAL A 381 -2.50 35.99 -0.07
CA VAL A 381 -3.39 34.84 -0.28
C VAL A 381 -2.56 33.57 -0.45
N ARG A 382 -1.55 33.60 -1.32
CA ARG A 382 -0.67 32.45 -1.57
C ARG A 382 0.09 31.97 -0.33
N ALA A 383 0.49 32.88 0.57
CA ALA A 383 1.16 32.54 1.81
C ALA A 383 0.32 31.62 2.72
N LYS A 384 -1.02 31.64 2.61
CA LYS A 384 -1.91 30.75 3.37
C LYS A 384 -1.70 29.27 3.01
N PHE A 385 -1.14 28.97 1.83
CA PHE A 385 -0.81 27.61 1.40
C PHE A 385 0.01 26.86 2.44
N TYR A 386 1.09 27.47 2.93
CA TYR A 386 2.02 26.81 3.86
C TYR A 386 1.41 26.52 5.23
N LYS A 387 0.35 27.26 5.60
CA LYS A 387 -0.44 26.97 6.80
C LYS A 387 -1.44 25.84 6.55
N PHE A 388 -2.18 25.92 5.44
CA PHE A 388 -3.24 24.93 5.14
C PHE A 388 -2.67 23.55 4.79
N PHE A 389 -1.57 23.50 4.05
CA PHE A 389 -0.94 22.28 3.58
C PHE A 389 0.38 21.96 4.29
N ALA A 390 0.56 22.48 5.52
CA ALA A 390 1.73 22.19 6.35
C ALA A 390 1.97 20.67 6.46
N GLY A 391 3.18 20.22 6.14
CA GLY A 391 3.55 18.80 6.15
C GLY A 391 2.90 17.94 5.06
N ARG A 392 2.22 18.57 4.09
CA ARG A 392 1.46 17.92 3.01
C ARG A 392 1.87 18.37 1.62
N HIS A 393 3.00 19.07 1.50
CA HIS A 393 3.59 19.47 0.22
C HIS A 393 5.10 19.20 0.23
N THR A 394 5.71 19.09 -0.95
CA THR A 394 7.15 18.82 -1.06
C THR A 394 8.00 19.95 -0.46
N PRO A 395 9.22 19.70 0.05
CA PRO A 395 10.15 20.75 0.41
C PRO A 395 10.44 21.71 -0.77
N GLY A 396 10.70 22.98 -0.47
CA GLY A 396 11.01 23.99 -1.50
C GLY A 396 9.84 24.34 -2.43
N PHE A 397 8.60 24.03 -2.06
CA PHE A 397 7.44 24.32 -2.88
C PHE A 397 7.22 25.83 -3.00
N ASP A 398 7.20 26.38 -4.21
CA ASP A 398 6.81 27.75 -4.51
C ASP A 398 5.43 27.78 -5.17
N VAL A 399 4.44 28.34 -4.47
CA VAL A 399 3.05 28.45 -4.94
C VAL A 399 2.94 29.22 -6.26
N ALA A 400 3.81 30.21 -6.49
CA ALA A 400 3.76 31.04 -7.69
C ALA A 400 4.23 30.30 -8.96
N VAL A 401 5.09 29.30 -8.80
CA VAL A 401 5.69 28.54 -9.91
C VAL A 401 5.06 27.16 -10.02
N HIS A 402 4.97 26.43 -8.91
CA HIS A 402 4.62 25.01 -8.92
C HIS A 402 3.12 24.77 -9.06
N LEU A 403 2.26 25.77 -8.87
CA LEU A 403 0.84 25.64 -9.22
C LEU A 403 0.51 26.14 -10.63
N ASP A 404 1.51 26.36 -11.49
CA ASP A 404 1.26 26.78 -12.88
C ASP A 404 0.60 25.67 -13.72
N ARG A 405 0.95 24.41 -13.44
CA ARG A 405 0.39 23.19 -14.04
C ARG A 405 0.26 22.10 -12.99
N VAL A 406 -0.91 21.47 -12.90
CA VAL A 406 -1.17 20.38 -11.95
C VAL A 406 -1.69 19.13 -12.63
N ALA A 407 -1.41 17.95 -12.07
CA ALA A 407 -2.03 16.69 -12.46
C ALA A 407 -2.54 15.97 -11.22
N VAL A 408 -3.70 15.31 -11.33
CA VAL A 408 -4.30 14.60 -10.19
C VAL A 408 -3.94 13.13 -10.23
N VAL A 409 -3.47 12.61 -9.09
CA VAL A 409 -3.41 11.18 -8.79
C VAL A 409 -4.21 10.91 -7.52
N ASN A 410 -4.54 9.66 -7.24
CA ASN A 410 -5.39 9.32 -6.11
C ASN A 410 -4.83 8.14 -5.30
N GLN A 411 -5.11 8.15 -4.00
CA GLN A 411 -5.13 6.94 -3.19
C GLN A 411 -6.18 5.98 -3.79
N THR A 412 -5.78 4.74 -3.99
CA THR A 412 -6.52 3.73 -4.77
C THR A 412 -7.88 3.36 -4.17
N THR A 413 -8.09 3.58 -2.87
CA THR A 413 -9.29 3.18 -2.11
C THR A 413 -10.29 4.30 -1.88
N LEU A 414 -10.09 5.50 -2.42
CA LEU A 414 -11.03 6.63 -2.26
C LEU A 414 -12.23 6.54 -3.21
N LEU A 415 -13.25 7.35 -2.94
CA LEU A 415 -14.42 7.45 -3.79
C LEU A 415 -14.02 8.02 -5.16
N MET A 416 -14.46 7.32 -6.21
CA MET A 416 -14.12 7.72 -7.57
C MET A 416 -14.77 9.07 -7.92
N ASN A 417 -16.07 9.22 -7.64
CA ASN A 417 -16.82 10.44 -7.94
C ASN A 417 -16.20 11.68 -7.28
N GLU A 418 -15.67 11.55 -6.06
CA GLU A 418 -14.97 12.62 -5.38
C GLU A 418 -13.66 13.01 -6.11
N THR A 419 -12.87 12.03 -6.55
CA THR A 419 -11.66 12.28 -7.36
C THR A 419 -12.01 13.00 -8.67
N LEU A 420 -13.09 12.58 -9.33
CA LEU A 420 -13.56 13.22 -10.57
C LEU A 420 -14.03 14.66 -10.30
N GLY A 421 -14.74 14.90 -9.20
CA GLY A 421 -15.13 16.24 -8.77
C GLY A 421 -13.95 17.16 -8.47
N ILE A 422 -12.88 16.64 -7.87
CA ILE A 422 -11.60 17.35 -7.66
C ILE A 422 -11.01 17.77 -9.01
N LEU A 423 -10.93 16.84 -9.97
CA LEU A 423 -10.40 17.11 -11.31
C LEU A 423 -11.23 18.15 -12.06
N GLU A 424 -12.56 18.04 -12.00
CA GLU A 424 -13.48 19.00 -12.62
C GLU A 424 -13.34 20.39 -12.00
N HIS A 425 -13.26 20.48 -10.67
CA HIS A 425 -13.08 21.74 -9.97
C HIS A 425 -11.77 22.42 -10.36
N LEU A 426 -10.65 21.67 -10.38
CA LEU A 426 -9.37 22.23 -10.82
C LEU A 426 -9.45 22.72 -12.27
N ARG A 427 -10.05 21.96 -13.18
CA ARG A 427 -10.26 22.42 -14.58
C ARG A 427 -11.06 23.73 -14.63
N ALA A 428 -12.09 23.89 -13.80
CA ALA A 428 -12.86 25.12 -13.73
C ALA A 428 -12.02 26.30 -13.21
N VAL A 429 -11.18 26.08 -12.19
CA VAL A 429 -10.27 27.11 -11.66
C VAL A 429 -9.26 27.57 -12.72
N TYR A 430 -8.60 26.63 -13.40
CA TYR A 430 -7.62 26.98 -14.45
C TYR A 430 -8.28 27.63 -15.66
N ARG A 431 -9.50 27.22 -16.02
CA ARG A 431 -10.30 27.92 -17.04
C ARG A 431 -10.59 29.36 -16.64
N GLY A 432 -11.00 29.59 -15.38
CA GLY A 432 -11.26 30.94 -14.87
C GLY A 432 -10.03 31.84 -14.91
N LYS A 433 -8.84 31.29 -14.61
CA LYS A 433 -7.58 32.05 -14.56
C LYS A 433 -6.91 32.24 -15.92
N TYR A 434 -6.83 31.20 -16.73
CA TYR A 434 -6.02 31.18 -17.96
C TYR A 434 -6.84 31.10 -19.26
N GLY A 435 -8.17 30.98 -19.16
CA GLY A 435 -9.06 30.76 -20.29
C GLY A 435 -9.16 29.30 -20.74
N ASP A 436 -10.16 29.00 -21.57
CA ASP A 436 -10.51 27.64 -22.01
C ASP A 436 -9.38 26.94 -22.79
N ALA A 437 -8.68 27.67 -23.66
CA ALA A 437 -7.65 27.12 -24.53
C ALA A 437 -6.45 26.53 -23.75
N GLU A 438 -6.13 27.12 -22.61
CA GLU A 438 -4.96 26.75 -21.79
C GLU A 438 -5.32 25.78 -20.65
N ALA A 439 -6.57 25.77 -20.18
CA ALA A 439 -7.01 24.90 -19.09
C ALA A 439 -6.72 23.40 -19.33
N GLY A 440 -6.94 22.92 -20.56
CA GLY A 440 -6.68 21.53 -20.94
C GLY A 440 -5.20 21.13 -20.94
N ARG A 441 -4.29 22.11 -21.03
CA ARG A 441 -2.83 21.90 -20.99
C ARG A 441 -2.25 22.01 -19.58
N ARG A 442 -2.96 22.73 -18.70
CA ARG A 442 -2.52 23.03 -17.33
C ARG A 442 -3.06 22.06 -16.29
N VAL A 443 -4.13 21.33 -16.59
CA VAL A 443 -4.63 20.25 -15.72
C VAL A 443 -4.42 18.90 -16.40
N GLY A 444 -3.33 18.22 -16.03
CA GLY A 444 -3.01 16.85 -16.41
C GLY A 444 -3.89 15.82 -15.70
N GLY A 445 -3.79 14.56 -16.15
CA GLY A 445 -4.82 13.55 -15.89
C GLY A 445 -5.71 13.44 -17.11
N SER A 446 -5.39 12.49 -18.00
CA SER A 446 -5.91 12.31 -19.36
C SER A 446 -7.43 12.11 -19.48
N GLY A 447 -8.22 12.29 -18.42
CA GLY A 447 -9.65 11.92 -18.36
C GLY A 447 -9.89 10.42 -18.45
N ARG A 448 -8.87 9.64 -18.84
CA ARG A 448 -8.83 8.20 -18.67
C ARG A 448 -8.56 7.94 -17.20
N ARG A 449 -9.29 6.97 -16.65
CA ARG A 449 -9.27 6.55 -15.25
C ARG A 449 -7.95 5.86 -14.87
N ASP A 450 -6.81 6.38 -15.33
CA ASP A 450 -5.54 5.68 -15.44
C ASP A 450 -4.89 5.42 -14.07
N THR A 451 -5.14 6.27 -13.09
CA THR A 451 -4.68 6.14 -11.69
C THR A 451 -5.73 5.53 -10.76
N LEU A 452 -6.97 5.37 -11.24
CA LEU A 452 -8.04 4.78 -10.45
C LEU A 452 -7.88 3.26 -10.42
N CYS A 453 -7.91 2.69 -9.23
CA CYS A 453 -7.92 1.24 -9.06
C CYS A 453 -9.27 0.67 -9.49
N TYR A 454 -9.23 -0.28 -10.44
CA TYR A 454 -10.45 -0.90 -10.96
C TYR A 454 -11.26 -1.59 -9.85
N ALA A 455 -10.59 -2.22 -8.86
CA ALA A 455 -11.27 -2.99 -7.83
C ALA A 455 -12.16 -2.10 -6.94
N THR A 456 -11.64 -0.92 -6.58
CA THR A 456 -12.39 0.09 -5.82
C THR A 456 -13.60 0.58 -6.62
N GLN A 457 -13.38 0.91 -7.89
CA GLN A 457 -14.45 1.34 -8.80
C GLN A 457 -15.54 0.28 -8.95
N VAL A 458 -15.16 -0.94 -9.28
CA VAL A 458 -16.10 -2.02 -9.58
C VAL A 458 -16.87 -2.44 -8.33
N ASN A 459 -16.24 -2.44 -7.15
CA ASN A 459 -16.94 -2.68 -5.89
C ASN A 459 -17.97 -1.56 -5.59
N GLN A 460 -17.64 -0.29 -5.83
CA GLN A 460 -18.58 0.82 -5.67
C GLN A 460 -19.74 0.71 -6.67
N ASP A 461 -19.44 0.47 -7.95
CA ASP A 461 -20.46 0.32 -9.01
C ASP A 461 -21.38 -0.87 -8.73
N ALA A 462 -20.85 -2.00 -8.26
CA ALA A 462 -21.62 -3.18 -7.87
C ALA A 462 -22.51 -2.90 -6.66
N LEU A 463 -21.98 -2.18 -5.66
CA LEU A 463 -22.73 -1.79 -4.48
C LEU A 463 -23.88 -0.85 -4.83
N THR A 464 -23.66 0.17 -5.66
CA THR A 464 -24.70 1.10 -6.11
C THR A 464 -25.84 0.37 -6.82
N ARG A 465 -25.55 -0.68 -7.60
CA ARG A 465 -26.60 -1.52 -8.21
C ARG A 465 -27.40 -2.28 -7.16
N ALA A 466 -26.73 -2.90 -6.19
CA ALA A 466 -27.40 -3.62 -5.10
C ALA A 466 -28.27 -2.71 -4.23
N LEU A 467 -27.80 -1.48 -3.99
CA LEU A 467 -28.50 -0.46 -3.25
C LEU A 467 -29.78 0.03 -3.94
N SER A 468 -29.95 -0.18 -5.25
CA SER A 468 -31.20 0.18 -5.94
C SER A 468 -32.41 -0.69 -5.55
N GLU A 469 -32.19 -1.79 -4.83
CA GLU A 469 -33.25 -2.65 -4.33
C GLU A 469 -33.88 -2.11 -3.02
N PRO A 470 -35.13 -2.50 -2.70
CA PRO A 470 -35.70 -2.22 -1.39
C PRO A 470 -35.01 -3.07 -0.31
N LEU A 471 -34.36 -2.41 0.65
CA LEU A 471 -33.56 -3.03 1.72
C LEU A 471 -34.08 -2.61 3.10
N ASP A 472 -34.01 -3.54 4.06
CA ASP A 472 -34.31 -3.28 5.48
C ASP A 472 -33.04 -3.00 6.28
N ALA A 473 -31.89 -3.52 5.85
CA ALA A 473 -30.58 -3.32 6.46
C ALA A 473 -29.45 -3.53 5.45
N ALA A 474 -28.27 -2.96 5.73
CA ALA A 474 -27.04 -3.23 5.00
C ALA A 474 -25.86 -3.48 5.95
N PHE A 475 -25.12 -4.56 5.74
CA PHE A 475 -23.89 -4.89 6.46
C PHE A 475 -22.68 -4.73 5.56
N VAL A 476 -21.78 -3.84 5.97
CA VAL A 476 -20.50 -3.57 5.32
C VAL A 476 -19.39 -4.08 6.22
N ILE A 477 -18.74 -5.15 5.78
CA ILE A 477 -17.83 -5.96 6.60
C ILE A 477 -16.37 -5.61 6.29
N GLY A 478 -15.56 -5.34 7.32
CA GLY A 478 -14.10 -5.22 7.18
C GLY A 478 -13.41 -4.54 8.36
N GLY A 479 -12.10 -4.32 8.25
CA GLY A 479 -11.30 -3.67 9.31
C GLY A 479 -11.65 -2.20 9.53
N LYS A 480 -11.59 -1.73 10.78
CA LYS A 480 -11.91 -0.35 11.21
C LYS A 480 -11.05 0.72 10.53
N ASN A 481 -9.79 0.40 10.23
CA ASN A 481 -8.84 1.26 9.50
C ASN A 481 -8.91 1.11 7.97
N SER A 482 -9.80 0.25 7.43
CA SER A 482 -9.93 0.05 5.98
C SER A 482 -10.62 1.21 5.29
N SER A 483 -9.84 2.00 4.56
CA SER A 483 -10.35 3.12 3.76
C SER A 483 -11.40 2.67 2.74
N ASN A 484 -11.20 1.54 2.05
CA ASN A 484 -12.18 1.01 1.09
C ASN A 484 -13.50 0.60 1.79
N THR A 485 -13.43 -0.14 2.91
CA THR A 485 -14.64 -0.56 3.63
C THR A 485 -15.44 0.64 4.09
N TYR A 486 -14.77 1.67 4.61
CA TYR A 486 -15.44 2.91 5.02
C TYR A 486 -16.15 3.60 3.85
N GLN A 487 -15.55 3.66 2.66
CA GLN A 487 -16.23 4.26 1.50
C GLN A 487 -17.48 3.49 1.08
N LEU A 488 -17.45 2.15 1.12
CA LEU A 488 -18.62 1.32 0.85
C LEU A 488 -19.72 1.56 1.90
N PHE A 489 -19.34 1.65 3.18
CA PHE A 489 -20.26 2.00 4.26
C PHE A 489 -20.93 3.36 4.02
N ARG A 490 -20.16 4.40 3.63
CA ARG A 490 -20.72 5.73 3.35
C ARG A 490 -21.79 5.71 2.26
N LEU A 491 -21.61 4.89 1.21
CA LEU A 491 -22.63 4.73 0.16
C LEU A 491 -23.91 4.08 0.71
N CYS A 492 -23.79 3.09 1.58
CA CYS A 492 -24.94 2.48 2.25
C CYS A 492 -25.63 3.45 3.21
N GLU A 493 -24.86 4.19 4.01
CA GLU A 493 -25.38 5.14 5.01
C GLU A 493 -26.14 6.30 4.33
N GLU A 494 -25.65 6.79 3.20
CA GLU A 494 -26.34 7.83 2.42
C GLU A 494 -27.77 7.43 2.02
N GLN A 495 -28.01 6.13 1.78
CA GLN A 495 -29.31 5.63 1.35
C GLN A 495 -30.16 5.04 2.47
N LEU A 496 -29.55 4.37 3.45
CA LEU A 496 -30.26 3.61 4.50
C LEU A 496 -30.16 4.25 5.89
N GLY A 497 -29.36 5.30 6.05
CA GLY A 497 -29.14 5.95 7.34
C GLY A 497 -28.66 4.98 8.40
N LYS A 498 -29.38 4.90 9.53
CA LYS A 498 -29.00 4.09 10.70
C LYS A 498 -29.05 2.58 10.47
N GLN A 499 -29.64 2.14 9.36
CA GLN A 499 -29.79 0.73 9.00
C GLN A 499 -28.63 0.24 8.12
N ALA A 500 -27.64 1.10 7.84
CA ALA A 500 -26.33 0.68 7.40
C ALA A 500 -25.41 0.43 8.61
N PHE A 501 -24.75 -0.73 8.63
CA PHE A 501 -23.85 -1.16 9.69
C PHE A 501 -22.46 -1.42 9.14
N PHE A 502 -21.47 -0.65 9.61
CA PHE A 502 -20.06 -1.02 9.52
C PHE A 502 -19.70 -1.95 10.68
N ILE A 503 -19.33 -3.20 10.37
CA ILE A 503 -18.94 -4.24 11.33
C ILE A 503 -17.62 -4.92 10.91
N GLN A 504 -16.95 -5.58 11.84
CA GLN A 504 -15.74 -6.37 11.56
C GLN A 504 -16.06 -7.85 11.34
N SER A 505 -17.05 -8.39 12.08
CA SER A 505 -17.43 -9.80 12.03
C SER A 505 -18.87 -10.01 12.52
N GLU A 506 -19.34 -11.24 12.47
CA GLU A 506 -20.62 -11.67 13.02
C GLU A 506 -20.74 -11.42 14.53
N ALA A 507 -19.63 -11.34 15.26
CA ALA A 507 -19.62 -11.01 16.69
C ALA A 507 -20.21 -9.62 16.99
N ASN A 508 -20.19 -8.70 16.02
CA ASN A 508 -20.82 -7.39 16.16
C ASN A 508 -22.36 -7.47 16.09
N ILE A 509 -22.94 -8.62 15.72
CA ILE A 509 -24.39 -8.82 15.68
C ILE A 509 -24.81 -9.49 16.99
N CYS A 510 -24.98 -8.67 18.02
CA CYS A 510 -25.11 -9.10 19.41
C CYS A 510 -26.39 -9.90 19.68
N SER A 511 -27.53 -9.50 19.10
CA SER A 511 -28.81 -10.20 19.23
C SER A 511 -29.74 -9.94 18.04
N ALA A 512 -30.97 -10.47 18.08
CA ALA A 512 -32.00 -10.18 17.08
C ALA A 512 -32.47 -8.71 17.09
N GLU A 513 -32.12 -7.98 18.15
CA GLU A 513 -32.53 -6.60 18.39
C GLU A 513 -31.37 -5.62 18.26
N SER A 514 -30.11 -6.04 18.41
CA SER A 514 -28.97 -5.13 18.56
C SER A 514 -27.75 -5.53 17.75
N VAL A 515 -27.17 -4.54 17.07
CA VAL A 515 -25.90 -4.61 16.34
C VAL A 515 -24.95 -3.56 16.91
N GLU A 516 -23.72 -3.97 17.22
CA GLU A 516 -22.62 -3.08 17.51
C GLU A 516 -22.06 -2.47 16.22
N HIS A 517 -22.52 -1.27 15.89
CA HIS A 517 -22.05 -0.50 14.75
C HIS A 517 -20.76 0.26 15.06
N TYR A 518 -19.79 0.21 14.16
CA TYR A 518 -18.61 1.06 14.27
C TYR A 518 -18.81 2.44 13.63
N VAL A 519 -18.79 3.48 14.46
CA VAL A 519 -18.84 4.89 14.05
C VAL A 519 -17.42 5.40 13.82
N TYR A 520 -17.12 5.74 12.58
CA TYR A 520 -15.82 6.34 12.23
C TYR A 520 -15.80 7.84 12.56
N ILE A 521 -14.77 8.28 13.30
CA ILE A 521 -14.63 9.69 13.71
C ILE A 521 -13.55 10.40 12.87
N GLY A 522 -12.51 9.68 12.46
CA GLY A 522 -11.39 10.25 11.70
C GLY A 522 -10.05 9.63 12.09
N GLY A 523 -9.03 9.74 11.23
CA GLY A 523 -7.66 9.32 11.57
C GLY A 523 -7.50 7.84 11.95
N GLY A 524 -8.38 6.95 11.49
CA GLY A 524 -8.39 5.54 11.87
C GLY A 524 -9.00 5.23 13.24
N SER A 525 -9.60 6.22 13.91
CA SER A 525 -10.31 6.03 15.19
C SER A 525 -11.83 6.10 15.02
N GLY A 526 -12.50 5.51 16.00
CA GLY A 526 -13.95 5.42 16.04
C GLY A 526 -14.44 4.76 17.32
N LEU A 527 -15.75 4.67 17.48
CA LEU A 527 -16.39 4.11 18.65
C LEU A 527 -17.45 3.09 18.26
N ALA A 528 -17.76 2.19 19.17
CA ALA A 528 -18.86 1.25 19.04
C ALA A 528 -20.17 1.93 19.49
N GLU A 529 -21.22 1.79 18.68
CA GLU A 529 -22.57 2.27 18.96
C GLU A 529 -23.54 1.10 18.81
N ALA A 530 -24.32 0.77 19.84
CA ALA A 530 -25.39 -0.20 19.72
C ALA A 530 -26.56 0.40 18.93
N ARG A 531 -26.96 -0.25 17.83
CA ARG A 531 -28.07 0.16 16.98
C ARG A 531 -29.09 -0.97 16.81
N PRO A 532 -30.40 -0.66 16.69
CA PRO A 532 -31.40 -1.67 16.40
C PRO A 532 -31.15 -2.36 15.07
N LEU A 533 -31.22 -3.70 15.04
CA LEU A 533 -31.01 -4.49 13.81
C LEU A 533 -32.02 -4.14 12.70
N TRP A 534 -33.29 -4.01 13.08
CA TRP A 534 -34.39 -3.74 12.16
C TRP A 534 -34.90 -2.31 12.30
N PRO A 535 -35.43 -1.71 11.22
CA PRO A 535 -36.08 -0.42 11.30
C PRO A 535 -37.36 -0.51 12.15
N ASP A 536 -37.64 0.55 12.91
CA ASP A 536 -38.89 0.68 13.66
C ASP A 536 -40.02 1.06 12.71
N THR A 537 -40.73 0.04 12.21
CA THR A 537 -41.80 0.20 11.20
C THR A 537 -43.07 -0.51 11.63
N THR A 538 -44.22 0.11 11.38
CA THR A 538 -45.54 -0.48 11.64
C THR A 538 -45.87 -1.68 10.75
N GLU A 539 -45.25 -1.76 9.57
CA GLU A 539 -45.44 -2.85 8.59
C GLU A 539 -44.08 -3.47 8.23
N PRO A 540 -43.54 -4.38 9.07
CA PRO A 540 -42.24 -4.98 8.82
C PRO A 540 -42.29 -5.88 7.59
N ARG A 541 -41.35 -5.66 6.66
CA ARG A 541 -41.19 -6.51 5.48
C ARG A 541 -40.98 -7.97 5.86
N THR A 542 -41.66 -8.86 5.12
CA THR A 542 -41.44 -10.31 5.16
C THR A 542 -41.46 -10.83 3.71
N PRO A 543 -40.38 -11.46 3.21
CA PRO A 543 -39.12 -11.72 3.91
C PRO A 543 -38.29 -10.45 4.11
N LYS A 544 -37.45 -10.44 5.16
CA LYS A 544 -36.48 -9.36 5.36
C LYS A 544 -35.52 -9.30 4.18
N ARG A 545 -35.11 -8.11 3.73
CA ARG A 545 -34.13 -7.93 2.65
C ARG A 545 -32.89 -7.24 3.20
N VAL A 546 -31.77 -7.94 3.19
CA VAL A 546 -30.52 -7.48 3.80
C VAL A 546 -29.43 -7.41 2.75
N LEU A 547 -28.81 -6.24 2.58
CA LEU A 547 -27.61 -6.14 1.76
C LEU A 547 -26.40 -6.62 2.58
N VAL A 548 -25.57 -7.48 2.02
CA VAL A 548 -24.31 -7.88 2.66
C VAL A 548 -23.16 -7.70 1.67
N THR A 549 -22.12 -6.98 2.10
CA THR A 549 -20.91 -6.78 1.31
C THR A 549 -19.67 -6.75 2.20
N GLY A 550 -18.51 -7.00 1.60
CA GLY A 550 -17.22 -6.93 2.26
C GLY A 550 -16.28 -5.98 1.51
N GLY A 551 -15.47 -5.23 2.25
CA GLY A 551 -14.41 -4.41 1.66
C GLY A 551 -13.36 -5.24 0.92
N ALA A 552 -12.48 -4.57 0.18
CA ALA A 552 -11.41 -5.20 -0.61
C ALA A 552 -10.40 -6.03 0.21
N SER A 553 -10.42 -5.89 1.54
CA SER A 553 -9.63 -6.65 2.51
C SER A 553 -10.48 -7.60 3.36
N CYS A 554 -11.75 -7.85 3.01
CA CYS A 554 -12.62 -8.76 3.74
C CYS A 554 -12.48 -10.21 3.23
N PRO A 555 -12.10 -11.17 4.08
CA PRO A 555 -12.18 -12.59 3.78
C PRO A 555 -13.62 -13.03 3.53
N ASP A 556 -13.78 -14.06 2.69
CA ASP A 556 -15.11 -14.56 2.32
C ASP A 556 -15.79 -15.35 3.44
N GLY A 557 -15.01 -16.01 4.30
CA GLY A 557 -15.53 -16.76 5.44
C GLY A 557 -16.32 -15.88 6.41
N ILE A 558 -15.83 -14.67 6.69
CA ILE A 558 -16.53 -13.71 7.57
C ILE A 558 -17.89 -13.30 7.00
N ILE A 559 -17.99 -13.13 5.67
CA ILE A 559 -19.27 -12.80 5.01
C ILE A 559 -20.30 -13.92 5.23
N GLN A 560 -19.88 -15.18 5.06
CA GLN A 560 -20.74 -16.33 5.33
C GLN A 560 -21.12 -16.42 6.81
N GLN A 561 -20.19 -16.18 7.72
CA GLN A 561 -20.44 -16.18 9.17
C GLN A 561 -21.49 -15.13 9.56
N VAL A 562 -21.43 -13.93 8.97
CA VAL A 562 -22.45 -12.88 9.15
C VAL A 562 -23.84 -13.33 8.68
N ILE A 563 -23.93 -13.94 7.50
CA ILE A 563 -25.19 -14.50 6.98
C ILE A 563 -25.72 -15.59 7.94
N THR A 564 -24.86 -16.51 8.37
CA THR A 564 -25.22 -17.57 9.32
C THR A 564 -25.71 -16.99 10.66
N ARG A 565 -25.07 -15.93 11.15
CA ARG A 565 -25.47 -15.26 12.39
C ARG A 565 -26.84 -14.60 12.28
N ILE A 566 -27.11 -13.87 11.19
CA ILE A 566 -28.43 -13.26 10.97
C ILE A 566 -29.50 -14.35 10.84
N ASN A 567 -29.23 -15.43 10.09
CA ASN A 567 -30.13 -16.58 9.99
C ASN A 567 -30.47 -17.19 11.36
N SER A 568 -29.53 -17.20 12.31
CA SER A 568 -29.76 -17.80 13.65
C SER A 568 -30.87 -17.13 14.47
N PHE A 569 -31.32 -15.94 14.07
CA PHE A 569 -32.43 -15.23 14.72
C PHE A 569 -33.81 -15.56 14.15
N PHE A 570 -33.88 -16.35 13.06
CA PHE A 570 -35.14 -16.78 12.47
C PHE A 570 -35.47 -18.23 12.86
N PRO A 571 -36.76 -18.58 13.02
CA PRO A 571 -37.15 -19.96 13.29
C PRO A 571 -36.66 -20.90 12.16
N PRO A 572 -36.05 -22.06 12.48
CA PRO A 572 -35.56 -22.99 11.45
C PRO A 572 -36.62 -23.42 10.43
N ALA A 573 -37.90 -23.51 10.84
CA ALA A 573 -39.01 -23.86 9.96
C ALA A 573 -39.35 -22.79 8.89
N GLN A 574 -38.84 -21.57 9.05
CA GLN A 574 -39.01 -20.48 8.08
C GLN A 574 -37.74 -20.27 7.24
N LEU A 575 -36.69 -21.06 7.48
CA LEU A 575 -35.43 -20.97 6.77
C LEU A 575 -35.28 -22.08 5.73
N ARG A 576 -34.74 -21.72 4.57
CA ARG A 576 -34.24 -22.68 3.58
C ARG A 576 -32.84 -23.16 3.98
N SER A 577 -32.49 -24.39 3.63
CA SER A 577 -31.17 -24.92 3.94
C SER A 577 -30.10 -24.30 3.03
N MET A 578 -28.85 -24.28 3.49
CA MET A 578 -27.72 -23.84 2.66
C MET A 578 -27.62 -24.61 1.34
N ALA A 579 -27.94 -25.92 1.37
CA ALA A 579 -27.93 -26.77 0.19
C ALA A 579 -28.99 -26.34 -0.84
N ASP A 580 -30.19 -25.97 -0.39
CA ASP A 580 -31.26 -25.48 -1.28
C ASP A 580 -30.86 -24.15 -1.93
N VAL A 581 -30.28 -23.23 -1.16
CA VAL A 581 -29.82 -21.93 -1.69
C VAL A 581 -28.67 -22.11 -2.69
N LEU A 582 -27.72 -22.99 -2.41
CA LEU A 582 -26.62 -23.28 -3.34
C LEU A 582 -27.11 -23.98 -4.61
N HIS A 583 -28.16 -24.81 -4.52
CA HIS A 583 -28.78 -25.42 -5.68
C HIS A 583 -29.35 -24.35 -6.62
N ASP A 584 -30.09 -23.37 -6.09
CA ASP A 584 -30.64 -22.26 -6.87
C ASP A 584 -29.57 -21.41 -7.58
N LEU A 585 -28.36 -21.32 -7.03
CA LEU A 585 -27.24 -20.60 -7.66
C LEU A 585 -26.53 -21.41 -8.75
N SER A 586 -26.76 -22.71 -8.81
CA SER A 586 -26.08 -23.63 -9.73
C SER A 586 -26.91 -23.97 -10.98
N VAL A 587 -28.20 -23.59 -10.98
CA VAL A 587 -29.18 -23.75 -12.07
C VAL A 587 -29.31 -22.44 -12.81
#